data_AF-A0A972J1C2-F1
#
_entry.id   AF-A0A972J1C2-F1
#
_cell.length_a   1.000
_cell.length_b   1.000
_cell.length_c   1.000
_cell.angle_alpha   90.00
_cell.angle_beta   90.00
_cell.angle_gamma   90.00
#
_symmetry.space_group_name_H-M   'P 1'
#
loop_
_entity.id
_entity.type
_entity.pdbx_description
1 polymer ?
#
loop_
_entity_poly.entity_id
_entity_poly.type
_entity_poly.pdbx_seq_one_letter_code
_entity_poly.pdbx_strand_id
1 'polypeptide(L)'
;MEQKIDWDLEYISGVLSDIETINLPWSELERVSISIDWDTALGRLRRLNPNVFTDKQTAEFASIKRRLSIQKAKIQTLGFLYPMPD
;
A
#
# COMPACT_ATOMS: atom_id res chain seq x y z
N MET A 1 11.56 2.55 17.33
CA MET A 1 11.86 2.73 15.89
C MET A 1 11.25 1.57 15.09
N GLU A 2 11.51 0.33 15.48
CA GLU A 2 10.90 -0.88 14.86
C GLU A 2 9.37 -0.91 14.95
N GLN A 3 8.77 -0.63 16.13
CA GLN A 3 7.30 -0.58 16.27
C GLN A 3 6.61 0.38 15.29
N LYS A 4 7.27 1.48 14.92
CA LYS A 4 6.71 2.43 13.95
C LYS A 4 6.73 1.86 12.53
N ILE A 5 7.78 1.10 12.18
CA ILE A 5 7.88 0.42 10.89
C ILE A 5 6.77 -0.65 10.80
N ASP A 6 6.59 -1.45 11.85
CA ASP A 6 5.54 -2.48 11.88
C ASP A 6 4.15 -1.85 11.70
N TRP A 7 3.85 -0.75 12.41
CA TRP A 7 2.59 -0.03 12.26
C TRP A 7 2.37 0.55 10.87
N ASP A 8 3.43 1.05 10.23
CA ASP A 8 3.34 1.58 8.87
C ASP A 8 3.13 0.44 7.85
N LEU A 9 3.84 -0.69 7.99
CA LEU A 9 3.63 -1.88 7.16
C LEU A 9 2.22 -2.46 7.32
N GLU A 10 1.72 -2.55 8.56
CA GLU A 10 0.37 -3.03 8.87
C GLU A 10 -0.71 -2.13 8.25
N TYR A 11 -0.58 -0.81 8.40
CA TYR A 11 -1.52 0.13 7.79
C TYR A 11 -1.56 0.00 6.26
N ILE A 12 -0.39 -0.04 5.61
CA ILE A 12 -0.31 -0.19 4.15
C ILE A 12 -0.92 -1.53 3.70
N SER A 13 -0.67 -2.60 4.46
CA SER A 13 -1.24 -3.91 4.21
C SER A 13 -2.77 -3.93 4.33
N GLY A 14 -3.32 -3.17 5.28
CA GLY A 14 -4.77 -2.97 5.45
C GLY A 14 -5.39 -2.34 4.22
N VAL A 15 -4.88 -1.17 3.80
CA VAL A 15 -5.38 -0.45 2.60
C VAL A 15 -5.32 -1.32 1.34
N LEU A 16 -4.25 -2.11 1.18
CA LEU A 16 -4.14 -3.06 0.07
C LEU A 16 -5.21 -4.15 0.11
N SER A 17 -5.58 -4.63 1.30
CA SER A 17 -6.62 -5.65 1.47
C SER A 17 -7.99 -5.11 1.02
N ASP A 18 -8.27 -3.83 1.26
CA ASP A 18 -9.50 -3.20 0.79
C ASP A 18 -9.53 -3.09 -0.74
N ILE A 19 -8.42 -2.68 -1.37
CA ILE A 19 -8.28 -2.64 -2.84
C ILE A 19 -8.41 -4.04 -3.47
N GLU A 20 -7.87 -5.06 -2.80
CA GLU A 20 -7.94 -6.45 -3.26
C GLU A 20 -9.37 -6.98 -3.26
N THR A 21 -10.15 -6.66 -2.23
CA THR A 21 -11.51 -7.18 -2.02
C THR A 21 -12.58 -6.44 -2.83
N ILE A 22 -12.40 -5.15 -3.13
CA ILE A 22 -13.39 -4.38 -3.89
C ILE A 22 -13.28 -4.69 -5.39
N ASN A 23 -14.39 -5.12 -5.98
CA ASN A 23 -14.50 -5.45 -7.40
C ASN A 23 -14.86 -4.22 -8.23
N LEU A 24 -14.25 -4.09 -9.40
CA LEU A 24 -14.62 -3.04 -10.36
C LEU A 24 -15.97 -3.34 -11.04
N PRO A 25 -16.77 -2.31 -11.41
CA PRO A 25 -16.50 -0.89 -11.21
C PRO A 25 -16.78 -0.45 -9.77
N TRP A 26 -15.94 0.43 -9.23
CA TRP A 26 -16.12 0.98 -7.89
C TRP A 26 -17.19 2.07 -7.86
N SER A 27 -17.96 2.09 -6.79
CA SER A 27 -18.85 3.20 -6.43
C SER A 27 -18.06 4.48 -6.16
N GLU A 28 -18.73 5.62 -6.22
CA GLU A 28 -18.12 6.92 -5.91
C GLU A 28 -17.58 6.97 -4.47
N LEU A 29 -18.35 6.42 -3.51
CA LEU A 29 -17.96 6.36 -2.10
C LEU A 29 -16.69 5.53 -1.90
N GLU A 30 -16.60 4.35 -2.52
CA GLU A 30 -15.41 3.50 -2.46
C GLU A 30 -14.18 4.20 -3.05
N ARG A 31 -14.33 4.90 -4.18
CA ARG A 31 -13.22 5.68 -4.78
C ARG A 31 -12.72 6.77 -3.85
N VAL A 32 -13.63 7.55 -3.25
CA VAL A 32 -13.26 8.63 -2.33
C VAL A 32 -12.56 8.06 -1.09
N SER A 33 -13.12 7.04 -0.45
CA SER A 33 -12.52 6.43 0.74
C SER A 33 -11.13 5.88 0.44
N ILE A 34 -11.01 5.04 -0.60
CA ILE A 34 -9.73 4.43 -0.98
C ILE A 34 -8.70 5.49 -1.38
N SER A 35 -9.12 6.62 -1.96
CA SER A 35 -8.16 7.68 -2.33
C SER A 35 -7.42 8.27 -1.14
N ILE A 36 -8.12 8.54 -0.05
CA ILE A 36 -7.56 9.13 1.17
C ILE A 36 -6.62 8.13 1.85
N ASP A 37 -7.08 6.88 1.97
CA ASP A 37 -6.30 5.80 2.57
C ASP A 37 -5.05 5.48 1.76
N TRP A 38 -5.17 5.50 0.42
CA TRP A 38 -4.07 5.28 -0.49
C TRP A 38 -3.00 6.36 -0.41
N ASP A 39 -3.37 7.63 -0.42
CA ASP A 39 -2.40 8.74 -0.28
C ASP A 39 -1.66 8.65 1.06
N THR A 40 -2.37 8.28 2.12
CA THR A 40 -1.77 8.04 3.44
C THR A 40 -0.81 6.84 3.41
N ALA A 41 -1.19 5.74 2.77
CA ALA A 41 -0.36 4.55 2.61
C ALA A 41 0.90 4.83 1.79
N LEU A 42 0.80 5.57 0.68
CA LEU A 42 1.97 5.99 -0.11
C LEU A 42 2.90 6.91 0.68
N GLY A 43 2.33 7.85 1.45
CA GLY A 43 3.10 8.72 2.33
C GLY A 43 3.89 7.94 3.38
N ARG A 44 3.29 6.88 3.96
CA ARG A 44 3.98 5.97 4.88
C ARG A 44 5.04 5.15 4.16
N LEU A 45 4.71 4.54 3.03
CA LEU A 45 5.61 3.70 2.25
C LEU A 45 6.89 4.45 1.85
N ARG A 46 6.78 5.71 1.40
CA ARG A 46 7.94 6.54 1.02
C ARG A 46 8.85 6.93 2.19
N ARG A 47 8.33 6.91 3.42
CA ARG A 47 9.12 7.23 4.63
C ARG A 47 9.83 6.01 5.19
N LEU A 48 9.50 4.81 4.72
CA LEU A 48 10.17 3.59 5.12
C LEU A 48 11.56 3.54 4.49
N ASN A 49 12.56 3.23 5.31
CA ASN A 49 13.92 2.99 4.86
C ASN A 49 14.23 1.48 4.99
N PRO A 50 14.25 0.72 3.89
CA PRO A 50 14.45 -0.74 3.95
C PRO A 50 15.79 -1.15 4.56
N ASN A 51 16.80 -0.26 4.57
CA ASN A 51 18.14 -0.57 5.09
C ASN A 51 18.18 -0.77 6.62
N VAL A 52 17.12 -0.37 7.34
CA VAL A 52 17.02 -0.52 8.80
C VAL A 52 16.00 -1.58 9.21
N PHE A 53 15.51 -2.38 8.27
CA PHE A 53 14.51 -3.39 8.52
C PHE A 53 15.10 -4.65 9.15
N THR A 54 14.31 -5.26 10.02
CA THR A 54 14.53 -6.66 10.40
C THR A 54 14.15 -7.60 9.24
N ASP A 55 14.54 -8.88 9.32
CA ASP A 55 14.18 -9.88 8.31
C ASP A 55 12.66 -10.00 8.11
N LYS A 56 11.90 -9.92 9.21
CA LYS A 56 10.44 -9.96 9.18
C LYS A 56 9.86 -8.76 8.42
N GLN A 57 10.31 -7.55 8.75
CA GLN A 57 9.87 -6.31 8.09
C GLN A 57 10.25 -6.30 6.60
N THR A 58 11.42 -6.85 6.26
CA THR A 58 11.87 -7.00 4.88
C THR A 58 10.94 -7.92 4.09
N ALA A 59 10.54 -9.06 4.67
CA ALA A 59 9.59 -9.99 4.06
C ALA A 59 8.21 -9.35 3.87
N GLU A 60 7.70 -8.63 4.87
CA GLU A 60 6.42 -7.92 4.79
C GLU A 60 6.45 -6.81 3.73
N PHE A 61 7.51 -6.00 3.69
CA PHE A 61 7.67 -4.96 2.68
C PHE A 61 7.77 -5.53 1.26
N ALA A 62 8.49 -6.65 1.07
CA ALA A 62 8.54 -7.34 -0.20
C ALA A 62 7.15 -7.88 -0.62
N SER A 63 6.38 -8.40 0.34
CA SER A 63 4.99 -8.84 0.11
C SER A 63 4.10 -7.67 -0.32
N ILE A 64 4.18 -6.52 0.35
CA ILE A 64 3.48 -5.29 -0.01
C ILE A 64 3.82 -4.88 -1.45
N LYS A 65 5.10 -4.83 -1.83
CA LYS A 65 5.53 -4.50 -3.20
C LYS A 65 4.91 -5.44 -4.23
N ARG A 66 4.88 -6.74 -3.94
CA ARG A 66 4.26 -7.73 -4.83
C ARG A 66 2.75 -7.50 -4.97
N ARG A 67 2.04 -7.28 -3.86
CA ARG A 67 0.59 -7.02 -3.84
C ARG A 67 0.22 -5.77 -4.62
N LEU A 68 0.96 -4.68 -4.42
CA LEU A 68 0.84 -3.45 -5.21
C LEU A 68 0.94 -3.75 -6.71
N SER A 69 1.91 -4.58 -7.11
CA SER A 69 2.16 -4.89 -8.53
C SER A 69 0.99 -5.65 -9.15
N ILE A 70 0.43 -6.59 -8.40
CA ILE A 70 -0.76 -7.36 -8.80
C ILE A 70 -1.97 -6.44 -8.97
N GLN A 71 -2.16 -5.47 -8.07
CA GLN A 71 -3.28 -4.54 -8.10
C GLN A 71 -3.08 -3.32 -9.01
N LYS A 72 -1.98 -3.28 -9.80
CA LYS A 72 -1.60 -2.14 -10.63
C LYS A 72 -2.74 -1.59 -11.49
N ALA A 73 -3.50 -2.46 -12.17
CA ALA A 73 -4.59 -2.02 -13.04
C ALA A 73 -5.74 -1.35 -12.27
N LYS A 74 -6.11 -1.89 -11.10
CA LYS A 74 -7.12 -1.26 -10.23
C LYS A 74 -6.63 0.10 -9.72
N ILE A 75 -5.38 0.18 -9.27
CA ILE A 75 -4.74 1.41 -8.78
C ILE A 75 -4.68 2.48 -9.90
N GLN A 76 -4.31 2.11 -11.12
CA GLN A 76 -4.29 3.02 -12.27
C GLN A 76 -5.68 3.54 -12.64
N THR A 77 -6.73 2.75 -12.44
CA THR A 77 -8.13 3.15 -12.69
C THR A 77 -8.57 4.27 -11.75
N LEU A 78 -7.90 4.44 -10.61
CA LEU A 78 -8.12 5.54 -9.68
C LEU A 78 -7.35 6.81 -10.02
N GLY A 79 -6.46 6.75 -11.01
CA GLY A 79 -5.50 7.82 -11.29
C GLY A 79 -4.28 7.81 -10.38
N PHE A 80 -4.03 6.74 -9.63
CA PHE A 80 -2.85 6.64 -8.76
C PHE A 80 -1.62 6.08 -9.49
N LEU A 81 -0.45 6.57 -9.10
CA LEU A 81 0.83 6.06 -9.57
C LEU A 81 1.33 4.90 -8.72
N TYR A 82 1.83 3.88 -9.40
CA TYR A 82 2.52 2.76 -8.75
C TYR A 82 3.80 3.28 -8.06
N PRO A 83 4.01 3.01 -6.76
CA PRO A 83 5.27 3.33 -6.12
C PRO A 83 6.37 2.48 -6.75
N MET A 84 7.24 3.12 -7.52
CA MET A 84 8.39 2.44 -8.11
C MET A 84 9.34 2.06 -6.98
N PRO A 85 9.78 0.79 -6.89
CA PRO A 85 10.93 0.49 -6.06
C PRO A 85 12.13 1.22 -6.65
N ASP A 86 12.76 2.09 -5.85
CA ASP A 86 14.10 2.60 -6.15
C ASP A 86 15.10 1.44 -6.25
#